data_AF-A0A6S7J9S0-F1
#
_entry.id   AF-A0A6S7J9S0-F1
#
_cell.length_a   1.000
_cell.length_b   1.000
_cell.length_c   1.000
_cell.angle_alpha   90.00
_cell.angle_beta   90.00
_cell.angle_gamma   90.00
#
_symmetry.space_group_name_H-M   'P 1'
#
loop_
_entity.id
_entity.type
_entity.pdbx_description
1 polymer ?
#
loop_
_entity_poly.entity_id
_entity_poly.type
_entity_poly.pdbx_seq_one_letter_code
_entity_poly.pdbx_strand_id
1 'polypeptide(L)'
;MSKLLRRFVSGLIAMTSIWLFIFRLYGFGMKDYINNSSILNESGTIEPLQSEFIALQLPGNNCPPNKDRESFAALLAQWHTLATFYKIPYVIGCGSLLGQYRDGDIIPWDEDVDVLVDIKKFKALEVFGGRRNFEQTYDDKFHFVVQNDFERREEDDRTRLSCTGQVVRDQIDSCSFVSPMGRVIQGFNHLDIFPYVVSREKRKVLDLDMDTDYNLRDFFPFKECVFMNVKTSCPRNIRGVLEAAYDDLKSDHSCVNGAWIMRKLIQ
;
A
#
# COMPACT_ATOMS: atom_id res chain seq x y z
N MET A 1 -30.26 0.24 50.09
CA MET A 1 -29.21 -0.25 49.16
C MET A 1 -28.60 -1.53 49.73
N SER A 2 -28.69 -2.66 49.02
CA SER A 2 -28.27 -3.96 49.56
C SER A 2 -26.75 -4.00 49.81
N LYS A 3 -26.30 -4.80 50.80
CA LYS A 3 -24.86 -5.02 51.07
C LYS A 3 -24.10 -5.51 49.83
N LEU A 4 -24.80 -6.18 48.92
CA LEU A 4 -24.25 -6.65 47.64
C LEU A 4 -23.98 -5.47 46.68
N LEU A 5 -24.89 -4.51 46.59
CA LEU A 5 -24.74 -3.33 45.71
C LEU A 5 -23.61 -2.42 46.19
N ARG A 6 -23.38 -2.30 47.52
CA ARG A 6 -22.22 -1.57 48.05
C ARG A 6 -20.90 -2.21 47.61
N ARG A 7 -20.78 -3.54 47.70
CA ARG A 7 -19.55 -4.26 47.30
C ARG A 7 -19.28 -4.13 45.79
N PHE A 8 -20.33 -4.13 44.97
CA PHE A 8 -20.20 -3.97 43.52
C PHE A 8 -19.74 -2.56 43.13
N VAL A 9 -20.32 -1.53 43.75
CA VAL A 9 -19.93 -0.13 43.51
C VAL A 9 -18.51 0.15 44.01
N SER A 10 -18.10 -0.40 45.16
CA SER A 10 -16.72 -0.30 45.65
C SER A 10 -15.70 -0.97 44.72
N GLY A 11 -16.05 -2.11 44.12
CA GLY A 11 -15.20 -2.78 43.13
C GLY A 11 -15.05 -1.99 41.84
N LEU A 12 -16.13 -1.36 41.36
CA LEU A 12 -16.10 -0.54 40.15
C LEU A 12 -15.23 0.72 40.31
N ILE A 13 -15.29 1.38 41.48
CA ILE A 13 -14.48 2.57 41.80
C ILE A 13 -12.99 2.20 41.92
N ALA A 14 -12.67 1.02 42.46
CA ALA A 14 -11.28 0.54 42.53
C ALA A 14 -10.69 0.26 41.13
N MET A 15 -11.49 -0.32 40.22
CA MET A 15 -11.07 -0.62 38.85
C MET A 15 -10.85 0.64 38.00
N THR A 16 -11.69 1.67 38.15
CA THR A 16 -11.49 2.95 37.45
C THR A 16 -10.29 3.72 37.99
N SER A 17 -10.01 3.61 39.29
CA SER A 17 -8.84 4.22 39.93
C SER A 17 -7.52 3.58 39.47
N ILE A 18 -7.51 2.25 39.27
CA ILE A 18 -6.34 1.53 38.73
C ILE A 18 -6.09 1.92 37.26
N TRP A 19 -7.14 2.08 36.45
CA TRP A 19 -7.01 2.54 35.07
C TRP A 19 -6.46 3.97 34.97
N LEU A 20 -6.92 4.89 35.81
CA LEU A 20 -6.40 6.26 35.88
C LEU A 20 -4.94 6.31 36.36
N PHE A 21 -4.53 5.39 37.24
CA PHE A 21 -3.15 5.29 37.71
C PHE A 21 -2.21 4.71 36.63
N ILE A 22 -2.66 3.72 35.85
CA ILE A 22 -1.93 3.20 34.68
C ILE A 22 -1.80 4.30 33.62
N PHE A 23 -2.84 5.09 33.37
CA PHE A 23 -2.78 6.22 32.44
C PHE A 23 -1.78 7.30 32.89
N ARG A 24 -1.59 7.47 34.21
CA ARG A 24 -0.60 8.40 34.79
C ARG A 24 0.83 7.85 34.77
N LEU A 25 1.02 6.55 34.92
CA LEU A 25 2.33 5.90 34.88
C LEU A 25 2.86 5.72 33.45
N TYR A 26 1.97 5.50 32.48
CA TYR A 26 2.33 5.24 31.07
C TYR A 26 2.16 6.45 30.15
N GLY A 27 2.03 7.66 30.72
CA GLY A 27 2.07 8.97 30.05
C GLY A 27 2.02 8.91 28.52
N PHE A 28 0.82 8.73 27.96
CA PHE A 28 0.60 8.94 26.53
C PHE A 28 0.64 10.46 26.27
N GLY A 29 1.85 10.99 26.14
CA GLY A 29 2.11 12.31 25.61
C GLY A 29 1.82 12.32 24.11
N MET A 30 0.57 12.58 23.74
CA MET A 30 0.27 13.14 22.41
C MET A 30 0.45 14.65 22.46
N LYS A 31 1.72 15.08 22.45
CA LYS A 31 2.20 16.40 22.04
C LYS A 31 3.70 16.21 21.79
N ASP A 32 4.15 16.69 20.62
CA ASP A 32 5.55 16.67 20.14
C ASP A 32 5.94 15.51 19.21
N TYR A 33 5.15 15.28 18.15
CA TYR A 33 5.68 14.68 16.91
C TYR A 33 5.41 15.54 15.68
N ILE A 34 5.71 16.84 15.80
CA ILE A 34 6.02 17.73 14.68
C ILE A 34 7.14 18.65 15.15
N ASN A 35 8.40 18.22 15.00
CA ASN A 35 9.51 19.06 14.54
C ASN A 35 10.86 18.31 14.55
N ASN A 36 11.55 18.44 13.42
CA ASN A 36 13.01 18.41 13.26
C ASN A 36 13.71 17.05 13.34
N SER A 37 13.81 16.39 12.18
CA SER A 37 15.06 15.79 11.76
C SER A 37 15.80 16.77 10.83
N SER A 38 16.38 17.82 11.41
CA SER A 38 17.46 18.58 10.78
C SER A 38 18.75 18.20 11.48
N ILE A 39 19.60 17.43 10.80
CA ILE A 39 20.99 17.27 11.23
C ILE A 39 21.67 18.57 10.83
N LEU A 40 21.87 19.46 11.81
CA LEU A 40 22.67 20.67 11.67
C LEU A 40 24.14 20.24 11.57
N ASN A 41 24.72 20.32 10.38
CA ASN A 41 26.16 20.52 10.23
C ASN A 41 26.45 22.03 10.39
N GLU A 42 27.62 22.36 10.93
CA GLU A 42 28.07 23.73 11.31
C GLU A 42 28.15 24.77 10.17
N SER A 43 27.63 24.48 8.97
CA SER A 43 27.59 25.43 7.84
C SER A 43 26.18 25.81 7.36
N GLY A 44 25.10 25.32 7.98
CA GLY A 44 23.73 25.79 7.68
C GLY A 44 23.24 25.58 6.24
N THR A 45 23.90 24.72 5.47
CA THR A 45 23.52 24.38 4.09
C THR A 45 22.93 22.97 4.05
N ILE A 46 21.67 22.87 3.64
CA ILE A 46 21.01 21.59 3.33
C ILE A 46 21.54 21.12 1.99
N GLU A 47 22.46 20.15 2.00
CA GLU A 47 22.75 19.38 0.78
C GLU A 47 21.70 18.27 0.65
N PRO A 48 20.97 18.18 -0.47
CA PRO A 48 20.09 17.06 -0.71
C PRO A 48 20.93 15.80 -0.82
N LEU A 49 20.49 14.76 -0.10
CA LEU A 49 21.08 13.42 -0.15
C LEU A 49 20.89 12.87 -1.57
N GLN A 50 21.85 13.14 -2.45
CA GLN A 50 21.89 12.60 -3.81
C GLN A 50 22.20 11.11 -3.71
N SER A 51 21.15 10.32 -3.49
CA SER A 51 21.13 8.96 -3.97
C SER A 51 21.26 9.04 -5.49
N GLU A 52 22.35 8.49 -6.05
CA GLU A 52 22.52 8.26 -7.49
C GLU A 52 21.42 7.28 -7.98
N PHE A 53 20.19 7.76 -8.06
CA PHE A 53 19.17 7.17 -8.91
C PHE A 53 19.54 7.55 -10.32
N ILE A 54 19.90 6.55 -11.13
CA ILE A 54 19.80 6.68 -12.59
C ILE A 54 18.31 6.72 -12.90
N ALA A 55 17.68 7.88 -12.64
CA ALA A 55 16.34 8.17 -13.07
C ALA A 55 16.36 8.10 -14.60
N LEU A 56 15.52 7.25 -15.17
CA LEU A 56 15.23 7.28 -16.60
C LEU A 56 14.42 8.56 -16.83
N GLN A 57 15.14 9.67 -17.04
CA GLN A 57 14.57 10.98 -17.24
C GLN A 57 13.59 10.92 -18.42
N LEU A 58 12.29 10.98 -18.12
CA LEU A 58 11.26 11.10 -19.16
C LEU A 58 11.51 12.42 -19.92
N PRO A 59 11.43 12.43 -21.26
CA PRO A 59 11.72 13.61 -22.04
C PRO A 59 10.73 14.75 -21.71
N GLY A 60 11.24 15.86 -21.17
CA GLY A 60 10.75 17.22 -21.40
C GLY A 60 9.26 17.51 -21.13
N ASN A 61 8.79 17.21 -19.92
CA ASN A 61 7.84 17.89 -19.02
C ASN A 61 6.77 18.90 -19.51
N ASN A 62 6.17 18.74 -20.69
CA ASN A 62 4.92 19.48 -21.02
C ASN A 62 3.64 18.65 -20.85
N CYS A 63 3.75 17.37 -20.48
CA CYS A 63 2.60 16.53 -20.27
C CYS A 63 2.09 16.61 -18.82
N PRO A 64 0.77 16.46 -18.62
CA PRO A 64 0.19 16.52 -17.29
C PRO A 64 0.70 15.37 -16.41
N PRO A 65 0.86 15.62 -15.09
CA PRO A 65 1.08 14.55 -14.13
C PRO A 65 -0.17 13.67 -13.99
N ASN A 66 -0.06 12.58 -13.24
CA ASN A 66 -1.22 11.80 -12.84
C ASN A 66 -2.19 12.69 -12.04
N LYS A 67 -3.47 12.74 -12.45
CA LYS A 67 -4.50 13.59 -11.82
C LYS A 67 -4.84 13.16 -10.38
N ASP A 68 -4.63 11.89 -10.06
CA ASP A 68 -4.98 11.25 -8.80
C ASP A 68 -3.75 11.01 -7.91
N ARG A 69 -2.56 11.46 -8.33
CA ARG A 69 -1.28 11.31 -7.62
C ARG A 69 -1.37 11.54 -6.10
N GLU A 70 -1.99 12.64 -5.67
CA GLU A 70 -2.08 12.98 -4.25
C GLU A 70 -2.96 11.98 -3.46
N SER A 71 -4.03 11.47 -4.09
CA SER A 71 -4.88 10.44 -3.49
C SER A 71 -4.14 9.11 -3.39
N PHE A 72 -3.40 8.74 -4.44
CA PHE A 72 -2.54 7.55 -4.43
C PHE A 72 -1.42 7.62 -3.39
N ALA A 73 -0.77 8.77 -3.24
CA ALA A 73 0.21 9.00 -2.19
C ALA A 73 -0.42 8.85 -0.80
N ALA A 74 -1.63 9.39 -0.59
CA ALA A 74 -2.36 9.25 0.66
C ALA A 74 -2.75 7.79 0.97
N LEU A 75 -3.20 7.04 -0.04
CA LEU A 75 -3.48 5.60 0.06
C LEU A 75 -2.24 4.80 0.46
N LEU A 76 -1.09 5.06 -0.17
CA LEU A 76 0.17 4.40 0.16
C LEU A 76 0.65 4.74 1.58
N ALA A 77 0.53 6.00 2.01
CA ALA A 77 0.87 6.42 3.35
C ALA A 77 -0.04 5.75 4.41
N GLN A 78 -1.33 5.64 4.12
CA GLN A 78 -2.29 4.96 4.97
C GLN A 78 -1.99 3.46 5.06
N TRP A 79 -1.70 2.81 3.93
CA TRP A 79 -1.27 1.41 3.90
C TRP A 79 0.03 1.21 4.69
N HIS A 80 1.04 2.05 4.48
CA HIS A 80 2.31 1.98 5.19
C HIS A 80 2.12 2.04 6.71
N THR A 81 1.23 2.93 7.17
CA THR A 81 0.87 3.08 8.59
C THR A 81 0.25 1.78 9.13
N LEU A 82 -0.74 1.23 8.43
CA LEU A 82 -1.42 -0.01 8.81
C LEU A 82 -0.45 -1.21 8.81
N ALA A 83 0.31 -1.38 7.74
CA ALA A 83 1.26 -2.47 7.59
C ALA A 83 2.35 -2.42 8.67
N THR A 84 2.84 -1.22 9.01
CA THR A 84 3.81 -1.03 10.09
C THR A 84 3.21 -1.42 11.45
N PHE A 85 1.99 -0.94 11.75
CA PHE A 85 1.31 -1.24 13.01
C PHE A 85 1.08 -2.75 13.19
N TYR A 86 0.62 -3.44 12.14
CA TYR A 86 0.36 -4.88 12.17
C TYR A 86 1.58 -5.75 11.84
N LYS A 87 2.76 -5.14 11.63
CA LYS A 87 4.03 -5.83 11.29
C LYS A 87 3.89 -6.74 10.06
N ILE A 88 3.33 -6.19 8.99
CA ILE A 88 3.14 -6.84 7.69
C ILE A 88 4.24 -6.34 6.75
N PRO A 89 5.26 -7.16 6.46
CA PRO A 89 6.25 -6.79 5.45
C PRO A 89 5.59 -6.75 4.08
N TYR A 90 5.86 -5.70 3.33
CA TYR A 90 5.39 -5.52 1.97
C TYR A 90 6.47 -4.83 1.14
N VAL A 91 6.30 -4.83 -0.17
CA VAL A 91 7.01 -3.96 -1.11
C VAL A 91 6.02 -3.37 -2.11
N ILE A 92 6.33 -2.24 -2.72
CA ILE A 92 5.60 -1.81 -3.92
C ILE A 92 5.90 -2.78 -5.08
N GLY A 93 4.91 -3.03 -5.93
CA GLY A 93 4.97 -3.97 -7.05
C GLY A 93 4.48 -3.37 -8.36
N CYS A 94 4.43 -4.18 -9.42
CA CYS A 94 3.76 -3.88 -10.69
C CYS A 94 4.07 -2.47 -11.24
N GLY A 95 3.02 -1.73 -11.69
CA GLY A 95 3.15 -0.39 -12.25
C GLY A 95 3.75 0.61 -11.26
N SER A 96 3.45 0.45 -9.98
CA SER A 96 4.00 1.28 -8.90
C SER A 96 5.52 1.14 -8.74
N LEU A 97 6.05 -0.09 -8.80
CA LEU A 97 7.50 -0.31 -8.76
C LEU A 97 8.18 0.23 -10.03
N LEU A 98 7.52 0.13 -11.19
CA LEU A 98 8.01 0.66 -12.45
C LEU A 98 8.07 2.20 -12.44
N GLY A 99 7.03 2.87 -11.92
CA GLY A 99 7.03 4.32 -11.71
C GLY A 99 8.15 4.74 -10.76
N GLN A 100 8.28 4.05 -9.62
CA GLN A 100 9.38 4.29 -8.67
C GLN A 100 10.76 4.18 -9.34
N TYR A 101 10.97 3.17 -10.19
CA TYR A 101 12.23 2.95 -10.88
C TYR A 101 12.55 4.01 -11.92
N ARG A 102 11.53 4.55 -12.61
CA ARG A 102 11.71 5.54 -13.69
C ARG A 102 12.07 6.91 -13.13
N ASP A 103 11.19 7.48 -12.33
CA ASP A 103 11.32 8.85 -11.83
C ASP A 103 10.91 9.02 -10.35
N GLY A 104 10.59 7.92 -9.66
CA GLY A 104 10.21 7.96 -8.26
C GLY A 104 8.76 8.37 -8.03
N ASP A 105 7.94 8.45 -9.06
CA ASP A 105 6.54 8.88 -9.00
C ASP A 105 5.62 7.90 -9.74
N ILE A 106 4.32 8.02 -9.53
CA ILE A 106 3.33 7.17 -10.20
C ILE A 106 3.32 7.45 -11.70
N ILE A 107 3.06 6.41 -12.49
CA ILE A 107 2.93 6.55 -13.94
C ILE A 107 1.75 7.51 -14.24
N PRO A 108 1.92 8.50 -15.14
CA PRO A 108 0.90 9.53 -15.37
C PRO A 108 -0.48 9.03 -15.82
N TRP A 109 -0.55 7.83 -16.37
CA TRP A 109 -1.78 7.17 -16.83
C TRP A 109 -2.14 5.91 -16.03
N ASP A 110 -1.45 5.62 -14.91
CA ASP A 110 -1.88 4.58 -13.96
C ASP A 110 -3.17 5.00 -13.26
N GLU A 111 -3.95 4.00 -12.86
CA GLU A 111 -5.26 4.19 -12.21
C GLU A 111 -5.30 3.69 -10.75
N ASP A 112 -4.20 3.12 -10.25
CA ASP A 112 -4.08 2.50 -8.93
C ASP A 112 -2.64 2.48 -8.39
N VAL A 113 -2.48 1.91 -7.20
CA VAL A 113 -1.17 1.67 -6.56
C VAL A 113 -1.07 0.22 -6.14
N ASP A 114 0.06 -0.42 -6.39
CA ASP A 114 0.23 -1.85 -6.14
C ASP A 114 1.27 -2.12 -5.07
N VAL A 115 0.92 -2.99 -4.13
CA VAL A 115 1.84 -3.56 -3.16
C VAL A 115 1.77 -5.08 -3.17
N LEU A 116 2.91 -5.72 -2.91
CA LEU A 116 3.07 -7.16 -2.81
C LEU A 116 3.24 -7.55 -1.34
N VAL A 117 2.44 -8.53 -0.90
CA VAL A 117 2.44 -9.07 0.48
C VAL A 117 2.54 -10.60 0.44
N ASP A 118 3.32 -11.20 1.34
CA ASP A 118 3.43 -12.67 1.43
C ASP A 118 2.03 -13.24 1.70
N ILE A 119 1.56 -14.17 0.87
CA ILE A 119 0.24 -14.79 0.99
C ILE A 119 -0.03 -15.32 2.40
N LYS A 120 1.01 -15.73 3.14
CA LYS A 120 0.90 -16.19 4.54
C LYS A 120 0.39 -15.12 5.50
N LYS A 121 0.34 -13.85 5.08
CA LYS A 121 -0.21 -12.73 5.85
C LYS A 121 -1.71 -12.53 5.60
N PHE A 122 -2.33 -13.25 4.67
CA PHE A 122 -3.75 -13.11 4.37
C PHE A 122 -4.64 -13.24 5.62
N LYS A 123 -4.38 -14.23 6.49
CA LYS A 123 -5.12 -14.36 7.78
C LYS A 123 -4.97 -13.16 8.70
N ALA A 124 -3.82 -12.47 8.67
CA ALA A 124 -3.66 -11.24 9.42
C ALA A 124 -4.50 -10.12 8.81
N LEU A 125 -4.50 -9.99 7.48
CA LEU A 125 -5.35 -9.03 6.76
C LEU A 125 -6.84 -9.21 7.10
N GLU A 126 -7.33 -10.45 7.12
CA GLU A 126 -8.73 -10.75 7.48
C GLU A 126 -9.12 -10.25 8.88
N VAL A 127 -8.18 -10.20 9.83
CA VAL A 127 -8.47 -9.79 11.23
C VAL A 127 -8.80 -8.31 11.33
N PHE A 128 -8.15 -7.46 10.53
CA PHE A 128 -8.36 -6.00 10.58
C PHE A 128 -8.99 -5.44 9.30
N GLY A 129 -9.37 -6.30 8.36
CA GLY A 129 -10.23 -5.96 7.24
C GLY A 129 -11.51 -5.28 7.72
N GLY A 130 -11.78 -4.10 7.18
CA GLY A 130 -13.00 -3.36 7.44
C GLY A 130 -14.23 -4.08 6.88
N ARG A 131 -15.40 -3.71 7.40
CA ARG A 131 -16.68 -4.20 6.89
C ARG A 131 -17.04 -3.47 5.60
N ARG A 132 -17.63 -4.22 4.65
CA ARG A 132 -18.33 -3.66 3.49
C ARG A 132 -19.72 -3.18 3.95
N ASN A 133 -19.77 -1.97 4.48
CA ASN A 133 -20.99 -1.32 4.94
C ASN A 133 -20.97 0.19 4.68
N PHE A 134 -20.43 0.59 3.53
CA PHE A 134 -20.32 1.97 3.11
C PHE A 134 -20.73 2.15 1.65
N GLU A 135 -21.21 3.35 1.32
CA GLU A 135 -21.48 3.76 -0.05
C GLU A 135 -20.19 4.35 -0.63
N GLN A 136 -19.81 3.92 -1.83
CA GLN A 136 -18.67 4.52 -2.51
C GLN A 136 -19.06 5.92 -3.02
N THR A 137 -18.45 6.94 -2.42
CA THR A 137 -18.72 8.35 -2.72
C THR A 137 -17.41 9.11 -2.80
N TYR A 138 -17.40 10.36 -3.29
CA TYR A 138 -16.24 11.24 -3.16
C TYR A 138 -16.09 11.73 -1.71
N ASP A 139 -15.69 10.82 -0.81
CA ASP A 139 -15.31 11.14 0.55
C ASP A 139 -13.79 10.97 0.75
N ASP A 140 -13.30 11.50 1.87
CA ASP A 140 -11.90 11.46 2.27
C ASP A 140 -11.59 10.24 3.15
N LYS A 141 -12.55 9.31 3.32
CA LYS A 141 -12.42 8.20 4.25
C LYS A 141 -11.67 7.04 3.62
N PHE A 142 -10.80 6.45 4.43
CA PHE A 142 -10.10 5.24 4.07
C PHE A 142 -10.89 4.00 4.47
N HIS A 143 -11.10 3.12 3.52
CA HIS A 143 -11.75 1.84 3.70
C HIS A 143 -10.78 0.73 3.34
N PHE A 144 -10.41 -0.10 4.32
CA PHE A 144 -9.64 -1.31 4.06
C PHE A 144 -10.60 -2.49 3.90
N VAL A 145 -10.57 -3.18 2.77
CA VAL A 145 -11.43 -4.33 2.48
C VAL A 145 -10.59 -5.52 2.01
N VAL A 146 -10.99 -6.73 2.41
CA VAL A 146 -10.28 -7.98 2.09
C VAL A 146 -11.19 -8.90 1.30
N GLN A 147 -10.65 -9.69 0.38
CA GLN A 147 -11.43 -10.66 -0.39
C GLN A 147 -11.74 -11.90 0.45
N ASN A 148 -12.99 -12.05 0.90
CA ASN A 148 -13.35 -13.01 1.95
C ASN A 148 -13.02 -14.48 1.61
N ASP A 149 -13.09 -14.89 0.35
CA ASP A 149 -12.87 -16.27 -0.10
C ASP A 149 -11.57 -16.45 -0.90
N PHE A 150 -10.61 -15.52 -0.77
CA PHE A 150 -9.34 -15.51 -1.50
C PHE A 150 -8.58 -16.84 -1.46
N GLU A 151 -8.30 -17.37 -0.27
CA GLU A 151 -7.58 -18.66 -0.09
C GLU A 151 -8.49 -19.89 -0.27
N ARG A 152 -9.81 -19.69 -0.41
CA ARG A 152 -10.80 -20.79 -0.38
C ARG A 152 -11.29 -21.19 -1.76
N ARG A 153 -11.09 -20.34 -2.76
CA ARG A 153 -11.59 -20.52 -4.12
C ARG A 153 -10.58 -20.01 -5.14
N GLU A 154 -10.59 -20.65 -6.31
CA GLU A 154 -9.93 -20.14 -7.50
C GLU A 154 -10.54 -18.77 -7.87
N GLU A 155 -9.75 -17.92 -8.53
CA GLU A 155 -10.12 -16.54 -8.79
C GLU A 155 -11.48 -16.38 -9.49
N ASP A 156 -11.72 -17.20 -10.52
CA ASP A 156 -12.97 -17.18 -11.30
C ASP A 156 -14.22 -17.59 -10.47
N ASP A 157 -14.03 -18.29 -9.35
CA ASP A 157 -15.10 -18.79 -8.48
C ASP A 157 -15.32 -17.92 -7.22
N ARG A 158 -14.49 -16.89 -7.03
CA ARG A 158 -14.56 -15.99 -5.87
C ARG A 158 -15.79 -15.08 -5.92
N THR A 159 -16.32 -14.79 -4.74
CA THR A 159 -17.55 -14.00 -4.59
C THR A 159 -17.24 -12.52 -4.65
N ARG A 160 -17.79 -11.80 -5.63
CA ARG A 160 -17.74 -10.33 -5.66
C ARG A 160 -18.74 -9.73 -4.68
N LEU A 161 -18.27 -8.85 -3.81
CA LEU A 161 -19.10 -8.14 -2.85
C LEU A 161 -18.97 -6.63 -3.05
N SER A 162 -20.09 -5.93 -3.26
CA SER A 162 -20.12 -4.46 -3.32
C SER A 162 -19.65 -3.82 -2.02
N CYS A 163 -19.40 -2.51 -2.01
CA CYS A 163 -19.00 -1.77 -0.81
C CYS A 163 -20.08 -1.76 0.29
N THR A 164 -21.34 -2.03 -0.08
CA THR A 164 -22.47 -2.23 0.84
C THR A 164 -22.65 -3.68 1.28
N GLY A 165 -21.79 -4.60 0.81
CA GLY A 165 -21.77 -6.01 1.18
C GLY A 165 -22.72 -6.90 0.38
N GLN A 166 -23.27 -6.41 -0.73
CA GLN A 166 -24.17 -7.18 -1.60
C GLN A 166 -23.37 -8.07 -2.55
N VAL A 167 -23.83 -9.29 -2.79
CA VAL A 167 -23.25 -10.16 -3.81
C VAL A 167 -23.62 -9.63 -5.18
N VAL A 168 -22.61 -9.39 -6.02
CA VAL A 168 -22.76 -8.85 -7.38
C VAL A 168 -22.08 -9.76 -8.40
N ARG A 169 -22.44 -9.63 -9.67
CA ARG A 169 -21.84 -10.43 -10.76
C ARG A 169 -20.60 -9.78 -11.36
N ASP A 170 -20.63 -8.46 -11.45
CA ASP A 170 -19.61 -7.65 -12.10
C ASP A 170 -18.94 -6.73 -11.08
N GLN A 171 -17.78 -6.18 -11.43
CA GLN A 171 -17.11 -5.15 -10.64
C GLN A 171 -17.82 -3.81 -10.84
N ILE A 172 -18.82 -3.53 -10.00
CA ILE A 172 -19.62 -2.30 -10.07
C ILE A 172 -19.07 -1.16 -9.21
N ASP A 173 -18.12 -1.47 -8.33
CA ASP A 173 -17.48 -0.55 -7.39
C ASP A 173 -16.06 -1.06 -7.02
N SER A 174 -15.29 -0.28 -6.26
CA SER A 174 -13.92 -0.67 -5.90
C SER A 174 -13.86 -1.88 -4.93
N CYS A 175 -14.98 -2.30 -4.34
CA CYS A 175 -15.03 -3.42 -3.39
C CYS A 175 -15.34 -4.78 -4.03
N SER A 176 -15.91 -4.77 -5.24
CA SER A 176 -16.40 -5.94 -5.98
C SER A 176 -15.33 -6.63 -6.83
N PHE A 177 -14.10 -6.67 -6.30
CA PHE A 177 -12.95 -7.37 -6.87
C PHE A 177 -12.93 -8.86 -6.50
N VAL A 178 -12.18 -9.68 -7.24
CA VAL A 178 -11.90 -11.10 -6.95
C VAL A 178 -10.40 -11.38 -6.74
N SER A 179 -9.55 -10.55 -7.34
CA SER A 179 -8.16 -10.30 -6.99
C SER A 179 -8.00 -8.77 -6.98
N PRO A 180 -7.16 -8.17 -6.12
CA PRO A 180 -6.13 -8.74 -5.22
C PRO A 180 -6.64 -9.38 -3.91
N MET A 181 -5.75 -9.68 -2.94
CA MET A 181 -6.14 -10.12 -1.58
C MET A 181 -6.97 -9.07 -0.82
N GLY A 182 -6.72 -7.79 -1.08
CA GLY A 182 -7.40 -6.70 -0.42
C GLY A 182 -7.10 -5.35 -1.07
N ARG A 183 -7.89 -4.35 -0.70
CA ARG A 183 -7.78 -2.97 -1.18
C ARG A 183 -7.83 -1.98 -0.04
N VAL A 184 -7.00 -0.95 -0.11
CA VAL A 184 -7.25 0.31 0.60
C VAL A 184 -7.95 1.24 -0.39
N ILE A 185 -9.13 1.75 -0.02
CA ILE A 185 -10.00 2.54 -0.91
C ILE A 185 -10.17 3.93 -0.30
N GLN A 186 -10.11 4.95 -1.14
CA GLN A 186 -10.48 6.34 -0.82
C GLN A 186 -11.21 6.93 -2.01
N GLY A 187 -12.47 7.30 -1.82
CA GLY A 187 -13.32 7.68 -2.93
C GLY A 187 -13.41 6.59 -4.00
N PHE A 188 -12.97 6.91 -5.23
CA PHE A 188 -12.90 5.98 -6.36
C PHE A 188 -11.48 5.45 -6.63
N ASN A 189 -10.49 5.94 -5.89
CA ASN A 189 -9.10 5.52 -5.99
C ASN A 189 -8.83 4.36 -5.02
N HIS A 190 -7.87 3.51 -5.37
CA HIS A 190 -7.54 2.36 -4.55
C HIS A 190 -6.06 1.98 -4.66
N LEU A 191 -5.60 1.29 -3.62
CA LEU A 191 -4.32 0.60 -3.56
C LEU A 191 -4.59 -0.90 -3.42
N ASP A 192 -4.03 -1.67 -4.34
CA ASP A 192 -4.17 -3.12 -4.46
C ASP A 192 -3.07 -3.85 -3.70
N ILE A 193 -3.48 -4.88 -2.93
CA ILE A 193 -2.59 -5.68 -2.07
C ILE A 193 -2.49 -7.09 -2.64
N PHE A 194 -1.59 -7.24 -3.61
CA PHE A 194 -1.38 -8.49 -4.32
C PHE A 194 -0.57 -9.51 -3.49
N PRO A 195 -0.86 -10.82 -3.62
CA PRO A 195 -0.09 -11.88 -2.99
C PRO A 195 1.26 -12.12 -3.68
N TYR A 196 2.23 -12.57 -2.90
CA TYR A 196 3.35 -13.36 -3.43
C TYR A 196 3.60 -14.61 -2.60
N VAL A 197 4.22 -15.62 -3.22
CA VAL A 197 4.59 -16.88 -2.57
C VAL A 197 6.11 -17.05 -2.58
N VAL A 198 6.69 -17.30 -1.41
CA VAL A 198 8.14 -17.56 -1.30
C VAL A 198 8.44 -19.04 -1.42
N SER A 199 9.17 -19.43 -2.47
CA SER A 199 9.75 -20.77 -2.61
C SER A 199 11.25 -20.73 -2.28
N ARG A 200 11.60 -21.10 -1.04
CA ARG A 200 13.01 -21.13 -0.59
C ARG A 200 13.83 -22.22 -1.28
N GLU A 201 13.21 -23.35 -1.57
CA GLU A 201 13.83 -24.47 -2.28
C GLU A 201 14.23 -24.05 -3.70
N LYS A 202 13.28 -23.46 -4.44
CA LYS A 202 13.53 -22.97 -5.81
C LYS A 202 14.32 -21.65 -5.83
N ARG A 203 14.50 -21.01 -4.67
CA ARG A 203 15.08 -19.66 -4.52
C ARG A 203 14.34 -18.63 -5.39
N LYS A 204 13.01 -18.72 -5.39
CA LYS A 204 12.11 -17.85 -6.15
C LYS A 204 11.05 -17.20 -5.25
N VAL A 205 10.51 -16.09 -5.73
CA VAL A 205 9.28 -15.46 -5.25
C VAL A 205 8.31 -15.44 -6.41
N LEU A 206 7.19 -16.14 -6.28
CA LEU A 206 6.15 -16.21 -7.28
C LEU A 206 5.15 -15.08 -7.03
N ASP A 207 4.94 -14.26 -8.04
CA ASP A 207 3.88 -13.28 -8.12
C ASP A 207 2.69 -13.93 -8.83
N LEU A 208 1.59 -14.12 -8.11
CA LEU A 208 0.47 -14.93 -8.62
C LEU A 208 -0.34 -14.20 -9.69
N ASP A 209 -0.38 -12.87 -9.64
CA ASP A 209 -1.19 -12.06 -10.55
C ASP A 209 -0.40 -11.70 -11.82
N MET A 210 0.92 -11.56 -11.71
CA MET A 210 1.79 -11.33 -12.87
C MET A 210 2.25 -12.63 -13.56
N ASP A 211 1.89 -13.81 -13.03
CA ASP A 211 2.37 -15.13 -13.47
C ASP A 211 3.89 -15.17 -13.72
N THR A 212 4.66 -14.61 -12.77
CA THR A 212 6.11 -14.46 -12.91
C THR A 212 6.89 -14.81 -11.64
N ASP A 213 8.15 -15.24 -11.82
CA ASP A 213 9.04 -15.72 -10.78
C ASP A 213 10.26 -14.81 -10.60
N TYR A 214 10.27 -14.03 -9.53
CA TYR A 214 11.43 -13.22 -9.14
C TYR A 214 12.50 -14.06 -8.48
N ASN A 215 13.78 -13.74 -8.72
CA ASN A 215 14.86 -14.34 -7.94
C ASN A 215 14.80 -13.89 -6.49
N LEU A 216 14.88 -14.83 -5.54
CA LEU A 216 14.82 -14.55 -4.10
C LEU A 216 15.88 -13.52 -3.65
N ARG A 217 17.05 -13.53 -4.28
CA ARG A 217 18.16 -12.61 -3.98
C ARG A 217 17.92 -11.18 -4.48
N ASP A 218 17.12 -11.03 -5.52
CA ASP A 218 16.77 -9.74 -6.12
C ASP A 218 15.56 -9.14 -5.38
N PHE A 219 14.66 -9.99 -4.89
CA PHE A 219 13.50 -9.59 -4.12
C PHE A 219 13.86 -9.20 -2.66
N PHE A 220 14.59 -10.05 -1.94
CA PHE A 220 14.89 -9.88 -0.51
C PHE A 220 16.36 -9.54 -0.18
N PRO A 221 16.63 -8.91 0.99
CA PRO A 221 15.67 -8.26 1.86
C PRO A 221 15.15 -6.99 1.21
N PHE A 222 14.01 -6.55 1.67
CA PHE A 222 13.47 -5.28 1.24
C PHE A 222 14.39 -4.14 1.67
N LYS A 223 14.39 -3.08 0.87
CA LYS A 223 15.08 -1.83 1.18
C LYS A 223 14.07 -0.71 1.27
N GLU A 224 14.39 0.27 2.08
CA GLU A 224 13.65 1.52 2.13
C GLU A 224 13.82 2.29 0.80
N CYS A 225 12.74 2.91 0.34
CA CYS A 225 12.74 3.76 -0.84
C CYS A 225 11.68 4.87 -0.70
N VAL A 226 11.67 5.81 -1.63
CA VAL A 226 10.67 6.87 -1.73
C VAL A 226 9.92 6.71 -3.05
N PHE A 227 8.60 6.78 -2.99
CA PHE A 227 7.68 6.72 -4.13
C PHE A 227 6.54 7.70 -3.91
N MET A 228 6.26 8.59 -4.88
CA MET A 228 5.29 9.69 -4.73
C MET A 228 5.55 10.58 -3.49
N ASN A 229 6.83 10.78 -3.12
CA ASN A 229 7.25 11.43 -1.86
C ASN A 229 6.83 10.70 -0.57
N VAL A 230 6.35 9.46 -0.66
CA VAL A 230 6.02 8.62 0.48
C VAL A 230 7.16 7.64 0.73
N LYS A 231 7.62 7.60 1.98
CA LYS A 231 8.58 6.61 2.45
C LYS A 231 7.93 5.23 2.45
N THR A 232 8.52 4.27 1.73
CA THR A 232 7.95 2.94 1.54
C THR A 232 9.06 1.87 1.40
N SER A 233 8.68 0.67 0.97
CA SER A 233 9.53 -0.51 0.86
C SER A 233 9.62 -0.98 -0.59
N CYS A 234 10.83 -1.25 -1.07
CA CYS A 234 11.13 -1.75 -2.41
C CYS A 234 11.93 -3.05 -2.34
N PRO A 235 11.94 -3.87 -3.42
CA PRO A 235 12.85 -5.00 -3.55
C PRO A 235 14.32 -4.59 -3.49
N ARG A 236 15.22 -5.52 -3.12
CA ARG A 236 16.67 -5.25 -3.08
C ARG A 236 17.18 -4.72 -4.44
N ASN A 237 16.89 -5.47 -5.50
CA ASN A 237 17.28 -5.19 -6.88
C ASN A 237 16.03 -4.95 -7.73
N ILE A 238 15.60 -3.69 -7.77
CA ILE A 238 14.38 -3.26 -8.47
C ILE A 238 14.45 -3.61 -9.95
N ARG A 239 15.57 -3.31 -10.62
CA ARG A 239 15.76 -3.62 -12.03
C ARG A 239 15.62 -5.11 -12.32
N GLY A 240 16.23 -5.98 -11.51
CA GLY A 240 16.14 -7.42 -11.70
C GLY A 240 14.74 -8.01 -11.46
N VAL A 241 13.92 -7.37 -10.61
CA VAL A 241 12.50 -7.72 -10.44
C VAL A 241 11.69 -7.24 -11.65
N LEU A 242 11.90 -6.01 -12.10
CA LEU A 242 11.19 -5.44 -13.25
C LEU A 242 11.53 -6.16 -14.57
N GLU A 243 12.80 -6.51 -14.81
CA GLU A 243 13.22 -7.27 -16.01
C GLU A 243 12.68 -8.71 -16.01
N ALA A 244 12.20 -9.22 -14.87
CA ALA A 244 11.48 -10.50 -14.81
C ALA A 244 9.96 -10.35 -15.03
N ALA A 245 9.41 -9.18 -14.70
CA ALA A 245 7.98 -8.88 -14.83
C ALA A 245 7.60 -8.31 -16.21
N TYR A 246 8.52 -7.63 -16.89
CA TYR A 246 8.26 -6.88 -18.11
C TYR A 246 9.30 -7.19 -19.19
N ASP A 247 8.83 -7.39 -20.42
CA ASP A 247 9.70 -7.62 -21.59
C ASP A 247 10.54 -6.38 -21.95
N ASP A 248 9.96 -5.18 -21.81
CA ASP A 248 10.64 -3.89 -22.02
C ASP A 248 10.25 -2.89 -20.93
N LEU A 249 11.25 -2.27 -20.30
CA LEU A 249 11.04 -1.24 -19.27
C LEU A 249 10.79 0.14 -19.86
N LYS A 250 10.91 0.31 -21.18
CA LYS A 250 10.54 1.56 -21.85
C LYS A 250 9.06 1.82 -21.66
N SER A 251 8.73 3.11 -21.54
CA SER A 251 7.33 3.51 -21.53
C SER A 251 6.66 3.10 -22.84
N ASP A 252 5.43 2.62 -22.78
CA ASP A 252 4.58 2.44 -23.95
C ASP A 252 3.95 3.77 -24.39
N HIS A 253 4.06 4.83 -23.60
CA HIS A 253 3.61 6.18 -23.95
C HIS A 253 4.77 7.12 -24.26
N SER A 254 4.43 8.20 -24.95
CA SER A 254 5.31 9.33 -25.22
C SER A 254 4.57 10.64 -25.04
N CYS A 255 5.26 11.65 -24.52
CA CYS A 255 4.69 12.98 -24.40
C CYS A 255 4.79 13.70 -25.76
N VAL A 256 3.63 13.97 -26.39
CA VAL A 256 3.55 14.65 -27.69
C VAL A 256 2.60 15.83 -27.56
N ASN A 257 3.09 17.04 -27.80
CA ASN A 257 2.29 18.28 -27.73
C ASN A 257 1.52 18.46 -26.40
N GLY A 258 2.11 18.04 -25.28
CA GLY A 258 1.50 18.16 -23.95
C GLY A 258 0.44 17.11 -23.63
N ALA A 259 0.32 16.05 -24.44
CA ALA A 259 -0.54 14.90 -24.16
C ALA A 259 0.26 13.60 -24.15
N TRP A 260 -0.12 12.66 -23.28
CA TRP A 260 0.39 11.30 -23.30
C TRP A 260 -0.24 10.53 -24.44
N ILE A 261 0.58 10.05 -25.38
CA ILE A 261 0.15 9.27 -26.54
C ILE A 261 0.76 7.88 -26.44
N MET A 262 -0.09 6.85 -26.48
CA MET A 262 0.33 5.46 -26.57
C MET A 262 1.09 5.25 -27.90
N ARG A 263 2.32 4.76 -27.80
CA ARG A 263 3.12 4.35 -28.95
C ARG A 263 2.45 3.12 -29.54
N LYS A 264 1.89 3.27 -30.75
CA LYS A 264 1.53 2.08 -31.53
C LYS A 264 2.81 1.26 -31.70
N LEU A 265 2.76 0.00 -31.26
CA LEU A 265 3.78 -0.98 -31.64
C LEU A 265 3.84 -0.97 -33.16
N ILE A 266 4.95 -0.47 -33.72
CA ILE A 266 5.27 -0.68 -35.12
C ILE A 266 5.58 -2.17 -35.19
N GLN A 267 4.61 -2.97 -35.65
CA GLN A 267 4.85 -4.35 -36.07
C GLN A 267 5.72 -4.37 -37.32
#